data_AF-M0EAT5-F1
#
_entry.id   AF-M0EAT5-F1
#
_cell.length_a   1.000
_cell.length_b   1.000
_cell.length_c   1.000
_cell.angle_alpha   90.00
_cell.angle_beta   90.00
_cell.angle_gamma   90.00
#
_symmetry.space_group_name_H-M   'P 1'
#
loop_
_entity.id
_entity.type
_entity.pdbx_description
1 polymer ?
#
loop_
_entity_poly.entity_id
_entity_poly.type
_entity_poly.pdbx_seq_one_letter_code
_entity_poly.pdbx_strand_id
1 'polypeptide(L)'
;MSASTDILYHAHEQNYDLEEIGTTIDYDVEDPSSHNPVSHGLTLVSNILKTVERERPVTTLGVPGFLSAFVGLGLGYWTFSNYISTGTFPLGLAVTSGFFGLAGIFSCFTAIILHSLNQHLDTQPVE
;
A
#
# COMPACT_ATOMS: atom_id res chain seq x y z
N MET A 1 -3.51 6.55 -20.09
CA MET A 1 -4.67 7.07 -19.34
C MET A 1 -4.33 7.45 -17.89
N SER A 2 -3.11 7.91 -17.56
CA SER A 2 -2.80 8.41 -16.21
C SER A 2 -3.30 9.84 -16.00
N ALA A 3 -3.22 10.67 -17.04
CA ALA A 3 -3.59 12.09 -16.99
C ALA A 3 -5.07 12.32 -16.64
N SER A 4 -5.98 11.45 -17.07
CA SER A 4 -7.41 11.56 -16.78
C SER A 4 -7.72 11.41 -15.29
N THR A 5 -7.03 10.49 -14.60
CA THR A 5 -7.19 10.31 -13.15
C THR A 5 -6.57 11.48 -12.37
N ASP A 6 -5.44 12.00 -12.85
CA ASP A 6 -4.77 13.17 -12.27
C ASP A 6 -5.65 14.43 -12.33
N ILE A 7 -6.36 14.64 -13.45
CA ILE A 7 -7.29 15.76 -13.62
C ILE A 7 -8.44 15.67 -12.61
N LEU A 8 -9.03 14.47 -12.44
CA LEU A 8 -10.10 14.26 -11.47
C LEU A 8 -9.62 14.44 -10.03
N TYR A 9 -8.42 13.96 -9.71
CA TYR A 9 -7.81 14.13 -8.40
C TYR A 9 -7.57 15.60 -8.07
N HIS A 10 -6.99 16.35 -9.01
CA HIS A 10 -6.74 17.78 -8.85
C HIS A 10 -8.04 18.58 -8.70
N ALA A 11 -9.08 18.27 -9.49
CA ALA A 11 -10.39 18.91 -9.37
C ALA A 11 -11.03 18.66 -7.99
N HIS A 12 -10.84 17.46 -7.44
CA HIS A 12 -11.29 17.12 -6.09
C HIS A 12 -10.51 17.89 -5.01
N GLU A 13 -9.17 17.92 -5.06
CA GLU A 13 -8.34 18.67 -4.11
C GLU A 13 -8.67 20.16 -4.10
N GLN A 14 -8.92 20.75 -5.27
CA GLN A 14 -9.22 22.18 -5.42
C GLN A 14 -10.71 22.53 -5.23
N ASN A 15 -11.56 21.55 -4.91
CA ASN A 15 -13.01 21.72 -4.73
C ASN A 15 -13.70 22.42 -5.92
N TYR A 16 -13.38 21.99 -7.15
CA TYR A 16 -14.09 22.49 -8.33
C TYR A 16 -15.51 21.91 -8.43
N ASP A 17 -16.45 22.72 -8.90
CA ASP A 17 -17.79 22.24 -9.28
C ASP A 17 -17.69 21.40 -10.56
N LEU A 18 -18.22 20.18 -10.50
CA LEU A 18 -18.18 19.21 -11.59
C LEU A 18 -19.62 18.90 -12.03
N GLU A 19 -19.87 18.97 -13.33
CA GLU A 19 -21.14 18.55 -13.94
C GLU A 19 -20.85 17.51 -15.04
N GLU A 20 -21.41 16.31 -14.89
CA GLU A 20 -21.33 15.28 -15.94
C GLU A 20 -22.48 15.46 -16.94
N ILE A 21 -22.13 15.70 -18.20
CA ILE A 21 -23.10 15.79 -19.29
C ILE A 21 -23.14 14.44 -20.02
N GLY A 22 -24.33 13.82 -20.02
CA GLY A 22 -24.55 12.55 -20.72
C GLY A 22 -24.34 12.71 -22.22
N THR A 23 -23.50 11.85 -22.80
CA THR A 23 -23.31 11.73 -24.26
C THR A 23 -23.28 10.25 -24.63
N THR A 24 -23.76 9.92 -25.83
CA THR A 24 -23.69 8.55 -26.36
C THR A 24 -22.68 8.54 -27.50
N ILE A 25 -21.62 7.75 -27.35
CA ILE A 25 -20.62 7.55 -28.39
C ILE A 25 -20.55 6.05 -28.65
N ASP A 26 -20.87 5.66 -29.89
CA ASP A 26 -20.82 4.29 -30.36
C ASP A 26 -19.65 4.16 -31.35
N TYR A 27 -18.79 3.18 -31.12
CA TYR A 27 -17.63 2.88 -31.98
C TYR A 27 -17.79 1.45 -32.48
N ASP A 28 -18.38 1.30 -33.67
CA ASP A 28 -18.52 0.01 -34.35
C ASP A 28 -17.21 -0.36 -35.07
N VAL A 29 -16.27 -0.94 -34.32
CA VAL A 29 -14.97 -1.42 -34.83
C VAL A 29 -14.69 -2.83 -34.30
N GLU A 30 -14.07 -3.66 -35.13
CA GLU A 30 -13.81 -5.09 -34.84
C GLU A 30 -12.89 -5.34 -33.61
N ASP A 31 -12.07 -4.35 -33.23
CA ASP A 31 -11.16 -4.44 -32.07
C ASP A 31 -11.08 -3.08 -31.32
N PRO A 32 -12.09 -2.75 -30.48
CA PRO A 32 -12.24 -1.42 -29.89
C PRO A 32 -11.24 -1.11 -28.76
N SER A 33 -10.48 -2.10 -28.28
CA SER A 33 -9.55 -1.93 -27.15
C SER A 33 -8.14 -2.35 -27.51
N SER A 34 -7.25 -1.37 -27.68
CA SER A 34 -5.82 -1.57 -27.91
C SER A 34 -5.05 -2.08 -26.69
N HIS A 35 -5.69 -2.16 -25.51
CA HIS A 35 -5.08 -2.65 -24.28
C HIS A 35 -5.83 -3.84 -23.69
N ASN A 36 -5.07 -4.81 -23.20
CA ASN A 36 -5.61 -5.92 -22.42
C ASN A 36 -6.18 -5.35 -21.10
N PRO A 37 -7.48 -5.55 -20.81
CA PRO A 37 -8.16 -4.94 -19.66
C PRO A 37 -7.55 -5.34 -18.31
N VAL A 38 -6.97 -6.55 -18.22
CA VAL A 38 -6.31 -7.01 -17.00
C VAL A 38 -4.98 -6.29 -16.79
N SER A 39 -4.13 -6.21 -17.83
CA SER A 39 -2.85 -5.50 -17.70
C SER A 39 -3.04 -3.99 -17.48
N HIS A 40 -4.08 -3.42 -18.09
CA HIS A 40 -4.44 -2.02 -17.91
C HIS A 40 -4.95 -1.75 -16.48
N GLY A 41 -5.84 -2.60 -15.96
CA GLY A 41 -6.33 -2.52 -14.58
C GLY A 41 -5.21 -2.64 -13.55
N LEU A 42 -4.29 -3.58 -13.73
CA LEU A 42 -3.11 -3.73 -12.85
C LEU A 42 -2.21 -2.49 -12.87
N THR A 43 -2.04 -1.87 -14.04
CA THR A 43 -1.28 -0.61 -14.18
C THR A 43 -1.93 0.53 -13.39
N LEU A 44 -3.27 0.61 -13.43
CA LEU A 44 -4.03 1.63 -12.71
C LEU A 44 -3.90 1.46 -11.19
N VAL A 45 -4.06 0.23 -10.68
CA VAL A 45 -3.87 -0.09 -9.25
C VAL A 45 -2.44 0.26 -8.80
N SER A 46 -1.43 -0.06 -9.61
CA SER A 46 -0.03 0.28 -9.29
C SER A 46 0.19 1.79 -9.17
N ASN A 47 -0.43 2.59 -10.05
CA ASN A 47 -0.33 4.04 -10.00
C ASN A 47 -1.02 4.62 -8.76
N ILE A 48 -2.23 4.15 -8.42
CA ILE A 48 -2.93 4.57 -7.20
C ILE A 48 -2.11 4.20 -5.95
N LEU A 49 -1.55 2.99 -5.91
CA LEU A 49 -0.75 2.55 -4.77
C LEU A 49 0.48 3.43 -4.58
N LYS A 50 1.15 3.83 -5.67
CA LYS A 50 2.26 4.79 -5.64
C LYS A 50 1.84 6.17 -5.14
N THR A 51 0.68 6.67 -5.55
CA THR A 51 0.15 7.97 -5.08
C THR A 51 -0.16 7.92 -3.59
N VAL A 52 -0.85 6.88 -3.12
CA VAL A 52 -1.22 6.70 -1.71
C VAL A 52 0.02 6.46 -0.83
N GLU A 53 1.00 5.71 -1.33
CA GLU A 53 2.30 5.52 -0.68
C GLU A 53 3.05 6.85 -0.51
N ARG A 54 2.97 7.75 -1.49
CA ARG A 54 3.58 9.08 -1.43
C ARG A 54 2.86 10.00 -0.45
N GLU A 55 1.53 10.00 -0.43
CA GLU A 55 0.74 10.89 0.43
C GLU A 55 0.67 10.45 1.89
N ARG A 56 0.55 9.14 2.16
CA ARG A 56 0.42 8.62 3.54
C ARG A 56 1.24 7.34 3.77
N PRO A 57 2.58 7.43 3.71
CA PRO A 57 3.47 6.28 3.86
C PRO A 57 3.29 5.51 5.18
N VAL A 58 2.98 6.22 6.27
CA VAL A 58 2.78 5.62 7.60
C VAL A 58 1.54 4.72 7.66
N THR A 59 0.43 5.10 7.02
CA THR A 59 -0.79 4.27 7.04
C THR A 59 -0.71 3.08 6.09
N THR A 60 0.01 3.22 4.98
CA THR A 60 0.10 2.19 3.94
C THR A 60 1.06 1.06 4.32
N LEU A 61 2.19 1.38 4.96
CA LEU A 61 3.20 0.39 5.37
C LEU A 61 3.31 0.25 6.89
N GLY A 62 3.23 1.36 7.63
CA GLY A 62 3.44 1.34 9.08
C GLY A 62 2.36 0.59 9.86
N VAL A 63 1.08 0.80 9.53
CA VAL A 63 -0.04 0.10 10.19
C VAL A 63 0.00 -1.42 9.94
N PRO A 64 0.07 -1.93 8.70
CA PRO A 64 0.17 -3.37 8.48
C PRO A 64 1.48 -3.96 9.01
N GLY A 65 2.60 -3.22 8.94
CA GLY A 65 3.87 -3.60 9.54
C GLY A 65 3.78 -3.77 11.06
N PHE A 66 3.14 -2.82 11.74
CA PHE A 66 2.93 -2.87 13.19
C PHE A 66 2.05 -4.05 13.60
N LEU A 67 0.93 -4.27 12.88
CA LEU A 67 0.07 -5.43 13.11
C LEU A 67 0.81 -6.75 12.90
N SER A 68 1.60 -6.85 11.83
CA SER A 68 2.45 -8.01 11.53
C SER A 68 3.46 -8.28 12.66
N ALA A 69 4.12 -7.23 13.16
CA ALA A 69 5.05 -7.37 14.29
C ALA A 69 4.33 -7.84 15.57
N PHE A 70 3.13 -7.32 15.85
CA PHE A 70 2.31 -7.73 16.99
C PHE A 70 1.88 -9.20 16.89
N VAL A 71 1.49 -9.65 15.70
CA VAL A 71 1.20 -11.07 15.42
C VAL A 71 2.46 -11.92 15.65
N GLY A 72 3.62 -11.46 15.17
CA GLY A 72 4.92 -12.11 15.42
C GLY A 72 5.20 -12.29 16.92
N LEU A 73 4.97 -11.25 17.73
CA LEU A 73 5.10 -11.31 19.19
C LEU A 73 4.12 -12.30 19.82
N GLY A 74 2.86 -12.32 19.39
CA GLY A 74 1.86 -13.27 19.88
C GLY A 74 2.24 -14.72 19.60
N LEU A 75 2.70 -15.01 18.38
CA LEU A 75 3.21 -16.33 18.00
C LEU A 75 4.48 -16.72 18.79
N GLY A 76 5.34 -15.75 19.09
CA GLY A 76 6.54 -15.94 19.89
C GLY A 76 6.20 -16.30 21.34
N TYR A 77 5.24 -15.59 21.93
CA TYR A 77 4.71 -15.92 23.25
C TYR A 77 4.11 -17.34 23.27
N TRP A 78 3.35 -17.70 22.24
CA TRP A 78 2.75 -19.04 22.14
C TRP A 78 3.80 -20.15 21.99
N THR A 79 4.88 -19.87 21.26
CA THR A 79 6.06 -20.75 21.14
C THR A 79 6.67 -21.01 22.51
N PHE A 80 6.90 -19.95 23.29
CA PHE A 80 7.52 -20.04 24.62
C PHE A 80 6.61 -20.77 25.61
N SER A 81 5.31 -20.50 25.58
CA SER A 81 4.30 -21.18 26.40
C SER A 81 4.25 -22.69 26.14
N ASN A 82 4.29 -23.10 24.86
CA ASN A 82 4.35 -24.52 24.48
C ASN A 82 5.64 -25.20 24.95
N TYR A 83 6.77 -24.50 24.80
CA TYR A 83 8.08 -25.01 25.23
C TYR A 83 8.12 -25.31 26.73
N ILE A 84 7.59 -24.40 27.56
CA ILE A 84 7.51 -24.60 29.01
C ILE A 84 6.55 -25.76 29.36
N SER A 85 5.41 -25.84 28.68
CA SER A 85 4.36 -26.80 29.02
C SER A 85 4.70 -28.24 28.59
N THR A 86 5.35 -28.39 27.44
CA THR A 86 5.54 -29.70 26.79
C THR A 86 7.01 -30.15 26.80
N GLY A 87 7.95 -29.24 27.09
CA GLY A 87 9.40 -29.47 26.97
C GLY A 87 9.91 -29.59 25.54
N THR A 88 9.01 -29.55 24.55
CA THR A 88 9.33 -29.63 23.11
C THR A 88 9.29 -28.23 22.51
N PHE A 89 10.30 -27.88 21.72
CA PHE A 89 10.37 -26.58 21.08
C PHE A 89 9.62 -26.59 19.73
N PRO A 90 8.50 -25.85 19.58
CA PRO A 90 7.75 -25.85 18.33
C PRO A 90 8.43 -24.96 17.29
N LEU A 91 9.40 -25.53 16.57
CA LEU A 91 10.21 -24.83 15.56
C LEU A 91 9.37 -24.08 14.52
N GLY A 92 8.26 -24.67 14.06
CA GLY A 92 7.38 -24.02 13.07
C GLY A 92 6.83 -22.70 13.57
N LEU A 93 6.27 -22.67 14.78
CA LEU A 93 5.75 -21.44 15.40
C LEU A 93 6.86 -20.40 15.64
N ALA A 94 8.04 -20.85 16.06
CA ALA A 94 9.18 -19.97 16.29
C ALA A 94 9.65 -19.28 15.00
N VAL A 95 9.76 -20.03 13.90
CA VAL A 95 10.18 -19.49 12.60
C VAL A 95 9.12 -18.54 12.04
N THR A 96 7.84 -18.91 12.11
CA THR A 96 6.75 -18.02 11.65
C THR A 96 6.68 -16.74 12.49
N SER A 97 6.86 -16.84 13.81
CA SER A 97 6.96 -15.68 14.70
C SER A 97 8.10 -14.74 14.29
N GLY A 98 9.30 -15.28 14.08
CA GLY A 98 10.47 -14.51 13.64
C GLY A 98 10.25 -13.83 12.29
N PHE A 99 9.64 -14.54 11.33
CA PHE A 99 9.33 -13.99 10.01
C PHE A 99 8.36 -12.81 10.09
N PHE A 100 7.22 -12.97 10.78
CA PHE A 100 6.24 -11.89 10.97
C PHE A 100 6.82 -10.70 11.74
N GLY A 101 7.60 -10.97 12.79
CA GLY A 101 8.29 -9.95 13.58
C GLY A 101 9.26 -9.11 12.75
N LEU A 102 10.17 -9.77 12.02
CA LEU A 102 11.16 -9.09 11.17
C LEU A 102 10.51 -8.34 10.01
N ALA A 103 9.57 -8.98 9.30
CA ALA A 103 8.84 -8.35 8.20
C ALA A 103 8.07 -7.12 8.68
N GLY A 104 7.42 -7.20 9.85
CA GLY A 104 6.70 -6.08 10.44
C GLY A 104 7.61 -4.91 10.82
N ILE A 105 8.75 -5.19 11.47
CA ILE A 105 9.72 -4.17 11.86
C ILE A 105 10.32 -3.47 10.63
N PHE A 106 10.73 -4.23 9.60
CA PHE A 106 11.25 -3.64 8.37
C PHE A 106 10.20 -2.78 7.66
N SER A 107 8.95 -3.24 7.59
CA SER A 107 7.86 -2.46 7.02
C SER A 107 7.62 -1.14 7.78
N CYS A 108 7.65 -1.17 9.11
CA CYS A 108 7.59 0.04 9.93
C CYS A 108 8.76 1.00 9.67
N PHE A 109 9.99 0.49 9.58
CA PHE A 109 11.14 1.34 9.26
C PHE A 109 11.03 1.97 7.88
N THR A 110 10.61 1.21 6.86
CA THR A 110 10.36 1.74 5.52
C THR A 110 9.31 2.85 5.56
N ALA A 111 8.21 2.65 6.30
CA ALA A 111 7.16 3.65 6.47
C ALA A 111 7.67 4.95 7.09
N ILE A 112 8.51 4.86 8.13
CA ILE A 112 9.12 6.01 8.79
C ILE A 112 10.10 6.73 7.86
N ILE A 113 10.96 5.98 7.16
CA ILE A 113 11.92 6.56 6.21
C ILE A 113 11.18 7.31 5.11
N LEU A 114 10.15 6.71 4.52
CA LEU A 114 9.41 7.31 3.44
C LEU A 114 8.61 8.54 3.90
N HIS A 115 8.05 8.50 5.11
CA HIS A 115 7.43 9.66 5.73
C HIS A 115 8.41 10.82 5.94
N SER A 116 9.60 10.52 6.47
CA SER A 116 10.65 11.52 6.67
C SER A 116 11.11 12.12 5.35
N LEU A 117 11.33 11.29 4.32
CA LEU A 117 11.70 11.77 2.99
C LEU A 117 10.63 12.69 2.39
N ASN A 118 9.36 12.31 2.47
CA ASN A 118 8.27 13.14 1.92
C ASN A 118 8.21 14.49 2.64
N GLN A 119 8.31 14.49 3.97
CA GLN A 119 8.33 15.72 4.76
C GLN A 119 9.54 16.61 4.42
N HIS A 120 10.72 16.04 4.16
CA HIS A 120 11.90 16.80 3.76
C HIS A 120 11.76 17.40 2.36
N LEU A 121 11.16 16.68 1.41
CA LEU A 121 10.94 17.16 0.04
C LEU A 121 9.93 18.32 0.01
N ASP A 122 8.88 18.28 0.83
CA ASP A 122 7.89 19.36 0.92
C ASP A 122 8.47 20.67 1.51
N THR A 123 9.59 20.59 2.25
CA THR A 123 10.23 21.77 2.87
C THR A 123 11.25 22.50 1.99
N GLN A 124 11.57 21.98 0.80
CA GLN A 124 12.49 22.64 -0.15
C GLN A 124 11.70 23.64 -1.01
N PRO A 125 12.01 24.95 -0.96
CA PRO A 125 11.44 25.89 -1.92
C PRO A 125 11.95 25.54 -3.32
N VAL A 126 11.05 25.53 -4.31
CA VAL A 126 11.41 25.36 -5.71
C VAL A 126 12.20 26.59 -6.16
N GLU A 127 13.52 26.46 -6.32
CA GLU A 127 14.36 27.44 -7.02
C GLU A 127 14.18 27.34 -8.54
#